data_AF-A0A562ZNI6-F1
#
_entry.id   AF-A0A562ZNI6-F1
#
_cell.length_a   1.000
_cell.length_b   1.000
_cell.length_c   1.000
_cell.angle_alpha   90.00
_cell.angle_beta   90.00
_cell.angle_gamma   90.00
#
_symmetry.space_group_name_H-M   'P 1'
#
loop_
_entity.id
_entity.type
_entity.pdbx_description
1 polymer ?
#
loop_
_entity_poly.entity_id
_entity_poly.type
_entity_poly.pdbx_seq_one_letter_code
_entity_poly.pdbx_strand_id
1 'polypeptide(L)'
;MGVHAPSCGCWRSKGRDWAMPPACSTSCLLRRSRVASTDRQSRAPRPARDPGGAIGPSMRVRFWGTRGSIATPGPGTTHFGGNTSCVEITTDAGDLLVLDCGTGAHPLATALMARARKPIHANILLGHTHWDHIQGFPFFSPAFVKGNTVAIHGPEGSHGSLHKVLAGQMEFTYFPVELNQLPAAITYHDLAEGIHTIGNVRVAAQFLNHPAQTLGYRIEADGAVVVYLVDHEPFSSELWRAGEQPGRIESILHDGDRRHARFMADADLVIHDAQYTREEYEAKKTWGHSSYDYPVQLAAAAGVRRLALTHHDPSHDDGFVAEIEAQARALAATLGKEIEVFCAYEGWEMNIEPRAAPRSFVTSEASQPSAAQRSFEILVVDDDPDTLALIVRALEADYTVTQASSGAQALQMLTGSIPDMMVVDYKMAEMDGMTLVRTLRAQPKTEHLPVLMLTGMADEASTRAGFDAGVTDYVTKPFSIPQLTARVHACLARMPAR
;
A
#
# COMPACT_ATOMS: atom_id res chain seq x y z
N MET A 1 28.17 -26.99 48.91
CA MET A 1 26.74 -27.16 48.60
C MET A 1 26.62 -27.30 47.10
N GLY A 2 26.56 -28.54 46.62
CA GLY A 2 26.35 -28.85 45.20
C GLY A 2 24.87 -28.92 44.90
N VAL A 3 24.49 -28.50 43.69
CA VAL A 3 23.20 -28.85 43.09
C VAL A 3 23.44 -29.19 41.61
N HIS A 4 22.83 -30.29 41.21
CA HIS A 4 23.05 -31.10 40.03
C HIS A 4 22.65 -30.45 38.71
N ALA A 5 23.45 -30.70 37.68
CA ALA A 5 22.98 -30.78 36.29
C ALA A 5 22.63 -32.24 35.97
N PRO A 6 21.47 -32.55 35.37
CA PRO A 6 21.26 -33.84 34.74
C PRO A 6 21.72 -33.82 33.28
N SER A 7 22.25 -34.97 32.92
CA SER A 7 23.01 -35.34 31.74
C SER A 7 22.21 -35.46 30.44
N CYS A 8 22.93 -35.19 29.36
CA CYS A 8 22.67 -35.55 27.98
C CYS A 8 22.10 -36.98 27.81
N GLY A 9 20.94 -37.09 27.17
CA GLY A 9 20.37 -38.34 26.67
C GLY A 9 20.36 -38.35 25.14
N CYS A 10 21.15 -39.25 24.56
CA CYS A 10 21.24 -39.52 23.12
C CYS A 10 19.88 -39.85 22.50
N TRP A 11 19.48 -39.16 21.43
CA TRP A 11 18.46 -39.64 20.51
C TRP A 11 19.11 -40.34 19.32
N ARG A 12 19.04 -41.68 19.32
CA ARG A 12 19.30 -42.50 18.13
C ARG A 12 18.05 -42.51 17.24
N SER A 13 18.28 -42.28 15.96
CA SER A 13 17.34 -42.47 14.85
C SER A 13 16.71 -43.86 14.81
N LYS A 14 15.41 -43.94 14.55
CA LYS A 14 14.77 -44.97 13.69
C LYS A 14 13.33 -44.54 13.38
N GLY A 15 13.00 -44.46 12.10
CA GLY A 15 11.72 -43.99 11.60
C GLY A 15 10.53 -44.89 11.88
N ARG A 16 9.35 -44.29 11.79
CA ARG A 16 8.10 -44.82 11.19
C ARG A 16 6.96 -43.79 11.37
N ASP A 17 6.26 -43.56 10.27
CA ASP A 17 4.82 -43.27 10.13
C ASP A 17 4.14 -42.37 11.17
N TRP A 18 3.86 -41.12 10.78
CA TRP A 18 2.92 -40.25 11.49
C TRP A 18 1.50 -40.45 10.96
N ALA A 19 0.72 -41.27 11.66
CA ALA A 19 -0.74 -41.27 11.58
C ALA A 19 -1.30 -40.36 12.69
N MET A 20 -2.22 -39.45 12.35
CA MET A 20 -2.90 -38.56 13.31
C MET A 20 -3.81 -39.36 14.26
N PRO A 21 -3.81 -39.08 15.58
CA PRO A 21 -4.77 -39.68 16.50
C PRO A 21 -6.16 -38.99 16.41
N PRO A 22 -7.26 -39.73 16.58
CA PRO A 22 -8.62 -39.19 16.47
C PRO A 22 -9.01 -38.36 17.70
N ALA A 23 -9.93 -37.41 17.48
CA ALA A 23 -10.47 -36.47 18.45
C ALA A 23 -11.10 -37.17 19.67
N CYS A 24 -10.65 -36.77 20.87
CA CYS A 24 -11.24 -37.21 22.13
C CYS A 24 -12.43 -36.30 22.48
N SER A 25 -13.62 -36.87 22.46
CA SER A 25 -14.86 -36.27 22.91
C SER A 25 -14.97 -36.35 24.43
N THR A 26 -15.00 -35.21 25.13
CA THR A 26 -15.45 -35.18 26.52
C THR A 26 -16.36 -33.99 26.74
N SER A 27 -17.65 -34.29 26.88
CA SER A 27 -18.66 -33.36 27.36
C SER A 27 -18.36 -33.03 28.83
N CYS A 28 -18.25 -31.75 29.17
CA CYS A 28 -18.22 -31.33 30.56
C CYS A 28 -19.29 -30.25 30.78
N LEU A 29 -20.37 -30.69 31.43
CA LEU A 29 -21.48 -29.88 31.93
C LEU A 29 -20.97 -28.87 32.97
N LEU A 30 -21.07 -27.57 32.66
CA LEU A 30 -20.93 -26.51 33.65
C LEU A 30 -22.28 -25.83 33.89
N ARG A 31 -22.73 -25.96 35.14
CA ARG A 31 -23.93 -25.36 35.72
C ARG A 31 -23.85 -23.84 35.66
N ARG A 32 -24.90 -23.20 35.16
CA ARG A 32 -25.07 -21.73 35.18
C ARG A 32 -25.45 -21.26 36.59
N SER A 33 -24.55 -20.55 37.26
CA SER A 33 -24.89 -19.64 38.36
C SER A 33 -25.29 -18.28 37.77
N ARG A 34 -26.53 -17.84 38.05
CA ARG A 34 -27.03 -16.52 37.68
C ARG A 34 -26.47 -15.51 38.68
N VAL A 35 -25.65 -14.57 38.20
CA VAL A 35 -25.41 -13.29 38.88
C VAL A 35 -26.04 -12.22 38.00
N ALA A 36 -27.01 -11.51 38.56
CA ALA A 36 -27.65 -10.38 37.92
C ALA A 36 -26.71 -9.16 38.04
N SER A 37 -26.16 -8.69 36.93
CA SER A 37 -25.60 -7.34 36.83
C SER A 37 -26.51 -6.48 35.96
N THR A 38 -26.99 -5.40 36.57
CA THR A 38 -27.68 -4.31 35.90
C THR A 38 -26.65 -3.47 35.20
N ASP A 39 -26.52 -3.62 33.88
CA ASP A 39 -25.79 -2.65 33.06
C ASP A 39 -26.63 -2.31 31.83
N ARG A 40 -27.24 -1.13 31.87
CA ARG A 40 -27.93 -0.52 30.72
C ARG A 40 -26.87 0.21 29.90
N GLN A 41 -26.16 -0.51 29.03
CA GLN A 41 -25.42 0.10 27.94
C GLN A 41 -26.22 0.02 26.64
N SER A 42 -26.36 1.18 26.02
CA SER A 42 -26.99 1.45 24.74
C SER A 42 -26.41 0.59 23.63
N ARG A 43 -27.16 -0.44 23.20
CA ARG A 43 -26.90 -1.14 21.94
C ARG A 43 -27.29 -0.23 20.77
N ALA A 44 -26.32 0.18 19.96
CA ALA A 44 -26.58 0.74 18.64
C ALA A 44 -27.39 -0.26 17.79
N PRO A 45 -28.34 0.20 16.96
CA PRO A 45 -29.17 -0.67 16.15
C PRO A 45 -28.31 -1.37 15.08
N ARG A 46 -28.38 -2.70 15.03
CA ARG A 46 -27.88 -3.47 13.88
C ARG A 46 -28.71 -3.11 12.65
N PRO A 47 -28.11 -2.79 11.49
CA PRO A 47 -28.89 -2.60 10.28
C PRO A 47 -29.59 -3.91 9.92
N ALA A 48 -30.87 -3.81 9.60
CA ALA A 48 -31.70 -4.95 9.20
C ALA A 48 -31.16 -5.57 7.90
N ARG A 49 -31.19 -6.90 7.82
CA ARG A 49 -30.98 -7.62 6.55
C ARG A 49 -32.13 -7.26 5.60
N ASP A 50 -31.80 -6.66 4.47
CA ASP A 50 -32.73 -6.33 3.41
C ASP A 50 -33.19 -7.62 2.68
N PRO A 51 -34.49 -7.91 2.55
CA PRO A 51 -34.96 -9.13 1.90
C PRO A 51 -35.09 -8.92 0.38
N GLY A 52 -34.10 -9.41 -0.37
CA GLY A 52 -34.33 -10.01 -1.70
C GLY A 52 -34.97 -9.13 -2.79
N GLY A 53 -34.60 -7.86 -2.91
CA GLY A 53 -34.80 -7.10 -4.15
C GLY A 53 -33.82 -7.56 -5.22
N ALA A 54 -34.25 -7.64 -6.48
CA ALA A 54 -33.36 -7.95 -7.61
C ALA A 54 -32.23 -6.92 -7.65
N ILE A 55 -31.03 -7.34 -7.24
CA ILE A 55 -29.85 -6.48 -7.13
C ILE A 55 -29.41 -6.19 -8.57
N GLY A 56 -29.33 -4.90 -8.93
CA GLY A 56 -28.64 -4.48 -10.16
C GLY A 56 -27.19 -4.96 -10.15
N PRO A 57 -26.42 -4.77 -11.24
CA PRO A 57 -25.04 -5.20 -11.23
C PRO A 57 -24.28 -4.54 -10.08
N SER A 58 -23.56 -5.33 -9.27
CA SER A 58 -22.90 -4.84 -8.07
C SER A 58 -21.62 -5.60 -7.77
N MET A 59 -20.53 -4.86 -7.64
CA MET A 59 -19.25 -5.41 -7.20
C MET A 59 -19.31 -5.66 -5.70
N ARG A 60 -19.04 -6.87 -5.22
CA ARG A 60 -18.99 -7.17 -3.78
C ARG A 60 -17.58 -7.00 -3.24
N VAL A 61 -17.45 -6.32 -2.10
CA VAL A 61 -16.19 -6.12 -1.38
C VAL A 61 -16.32 -6.70 0.03
N ARG A 62 -15.29 -7.41 0.50
CA ARG A 62 -15.25 -7.97 1.85
C ARG A 62 -13.85 -7.90 2.46
N PHE A 63 -13.77 -7.50 3.72
CA PHE A 63 -12.52 -7.36 4.46
C PHE A 63 -12.25 -8.61 5.29
N TRP A 64 -11.08 -9.20 5.10
CA TRP A 64 -10.62 -10.39 5.81
C TRP A 64 -9.46 -10.11 6.75
N GLY A 65 -8.75 -9.02 6.52
CA GLY A 65 -7.79 -8.44 7.44
C GLY A 65 -7.65 -6.94 7.20
N THR A 66 -7.47 -6.21 8.28
CA THR A 66 -7.56 -4.75 8.35
C THR A 66 -6.41 -4.12 9.14
N ARG A 67 -5.52 -4.94 9.69
CA ARG A 67 -4.38 -4.52 10.50
C ARG A 67 -3.13 -4.31 9.64
N GLY A 68 -2.32 -3.33 10.00
CA GLY A 68 -1.03 -3.12 9.37
C GLY A 68 0.13 -3.79 10.09
N SER A 69 1.26 -3.94 9.40
CA SER A 69 2.58 -4.37 9.89
C SER A 69 2.69 -5.79 10.47
N ILE A 70 1.83 -6.19 11.41
CA ILE A 70 1.79 -7.52 12.01
C ILE A 70 0.36 -7.90 12.43
N ALA A 71 0.09 -9.21 12.53
CA ALA A 71 -1.16 -9.68 13.09
C ALA A 71 -1.22 -9.45 14.61
N THR A 72 -2.36 -8.98 15.12
CA THR A 72 -2.58 -8.62 16.53
C THR A 72 -3.85 -9.25 17.12
N PRO A 73 -4.01 -10.59 17.08
CA PRO A 73 -5.18 -11.22 17.69
C PRO A 73 -5.16 -11.02 19.22
N GLY A 74 -6.22 -10.44 19.77
CA GLY A 74 -6.34 -10.26 21.20
C GLY A 74 -7.72 -9.75 21.64
N PRO A 75 -8.00 -9.71 22.96
CA PRO A 75 -9.28 -9.20 23.47
C PRO A 75 -9.56 -7.75 23.10
N GLY A 76 -8.53 -6.95 22.82
CA GLY A 76 -8.65 -5.56 22.42
C GLY A 76 -8.80 -5.35 20.90
N THR A 77 -8.82 -6.40 20.08
CA THR A 77 -8.87 -6.28 18.61
C THR A 77 -10.00 -7.11 18.00
N THR A 78 -11.03 -7.39 18.81
CA THR A 78 -12.14 -8.29 18.42
C THR A 78 -13.16 -7.64 17.51
N HIS A 79 -13.26 -6.31 17.53
CA HIS A 79 -14.20 -5.57 16.71
C HIS A 79 -13.61 -5.27 15.34
N PHE A 80 -12.50 -4.53 15.28
CA PHE A 80 -11.88 -4.14 14.02
C PHE A 80 -11.05 -5.26 13.39
N GLY A 81 -10.57 -6.19 14.19
CA GLY A 81 -9.80 -7.34 13.73
C GLY A 81 -8.30 -7.23 14.03
N GLY A 82 -7.63 -8.38 13.95
CA GLY A 82 -6.19 -8.55 14.18
C GLY A 82 -5.44 -9.22 13.03
N ASN A 83 -6.11 -9.57 11.94
CA ASN A 83 -5.50 -10.09 10.73
C ASN A 83 -4.98 -8.94 9.86
N THR A 84 -3.85 -9.19 9.19
CA THR A 84 -3.25 -8.20 8.29
C THR A 84 -3.93 -8.16 6.93
N SER A 85 -3.71 -7.06 6.22
CA SER A 85 -4.30 -6.68 4.92
C SER A 85 -4.70 -7.86 4.03
N CYS A 86 -6.01 -8.00 3.83
CA CYS A 86 -6.58 -8.90 2.84
C CYS A 86 -8.02 -8.49 2.54
N VAL A 87 -8.29 -8.10 1.29
CA VAL A 87 -9.63 -7.70 0.84
C VAL A 87 -10.05 -8.55 -0.35
N GLU A 88 -11.23 -9.14 -0.26
CA GLU A 88 -11.86 -9.88 -1.35
C GLU A 88 -12.75 -8.95 -2.17
N ILE A 89 -12.61 -9.03 -3.49
CA ILE A 89 -13.54 -8.42 -4.45
C ILE A 89 -14.09 -9.53 -5.36
N THR A 90 -15.41 -9.55 -5.54
CA THR A 90 -16.08 -10.43 -6.50
C THR A 90 -16.96 -9.62 -7.44
N THR A 91 -16.84 -9.87 -8.75
CA THR A 91 -17.71 -9.28 -9.77
C THR A 91 -18.94 -10.14 -10.05
N ASP A 92 -19.94 -9.59 -10.73
CA ASP A 92 -21.11 -10.35 -11.17
C ASP A 92 -20.77 -11.45 -12.18
N ALA A 93 -19.73 -11.24 -12.99
CA ALA A 93 -19.18 -12.25 -13.89
C ALA A 93 -18.47 -13.39 -13.14
N GLY A 94 -18.26 -13.24 -11.82
CA GLY A 94 -17.64 -14.24 -10.96
C GLY A 94 -16.11 -14.15 -10.90
N ASP A 95 -15.51 -13.05 -11.39
CA ASP A 95 -14.08 -12.79 -11.21
C ASP A 95 -13.79 -12.60 -9.71
N LEU A 96 -12.74 -13.25 -9.22
CA LEU A 96 -12.26 -13.14 -7.84
C LEU A 96 -10.92 -12.41 -7.84
N LEU A 97 -10.90 -11.24 -7.20
CA LEU A 97 -9.70 -10.49 -6.91
C LEU A 97 -9.46 -10.51 -5.40
N VAL A 98 -8.20 -10.65 -5.01
CA VAL A 98 -7.74 -10.59 -3.63
C VAL A 98 -6.68 -9.51 -3.54
N LEU A 99 -7.00 -8.41 -2.88
CA LEU A 99 -6.08 -7.30 -2.66
C LEU A 99 -5.29 -7.59 -1.40
N ASP A 100 -4.00 -7.78 -1.58
CA ASP A 100 -3.06 -8.33 -0.61
C ASP A 100 -3.43 -9.70 -0.03
N CYS A 101 -2.39 -10.42 0.37
CA CYS A 101 -2.46 -11.78 0.89
C CYS A 101 -1.83 -11.88 2.28
N GLY A 102 -2.16 -10.92 3.15
CA GLY A 102 -1.82 -10.94 4.57
C GLY A 102 -2.49 -12.08 5.33
N THR A 103 -2.39 -12.11 6.65
CA THR A 103 -2.94 -13.21 7.46
C THR A 103 -4.45 -13.38 7.32
N GLY A 104 -5.18 -12.34 6.87
CA GLY A 104 -6.59 -12.42 6.48
C GLY A 104 -6.86 -13.41 5.33
N ALA A 105 -5.85 -13.80 4.56
CA ALA A 105 -5.98 -14.81 3.52
C ALA A 105 -6.38 -16.19 4.06
N HIS A 106 -6.06 -16.51 5.32
CA HIS A 106 -6.42 -17.79 5.93
C HIS A 106 -7.95 -17.96 6.15
N PRO A 107 -8.65 -17.02 6.82
CA PRO A 107 -10.11 -17.08 6.91
C PRO A 107 -10.80 -16.92 5.54
N LEU A 108 -10.25 -16.10 4.63
CA LEU A 108 -10.72 -16.02 3.24
C LEU A 108 -10.66 -17.40 2.54
N ALA A 109 -9.51 -18.06 2.60
CA ALA A 109 -9.30 -19.38 2.01
C ALA A 109 -10.30 -20.41 2.55
N THR A 110 -10.52 -20.40 3.87
CA THR A 110 -11.52 -21.26 4.52
C THR A 110 -12.92 -21.01 3.96
N ALA A 111 -13.32 -19.74 3.82
CA ALA A 111 -14.63 -19.38 3.29
C ALA A 111 -14.78 -19.73 1.80
N LEU A 112 -13.75 -19.50 0.99
CA LEU A 112 -13.70 -19.89 -0.41
C LEU A 112 -13.89 -21.40 -0.57
N MET A 113 -13.12 -22.19 0.16
CA MET A 113 -13.21 -23.66 0.12
C MET A 113 -14.57 -24.17 0.59
N ALA A 114 -15.18 -23.52 1.58
CA ALA A 114 -16.51 -23.91 2.08
C ALA A 114 -17.65 -23.64 1.08
N ARG A 115 -17.52 -22.61 0.23
CA ARG A 115 -18.54 -22.25 -0.77
C ARG A 115 -18.24 -22.74 -2.19
N ALA A 116 -17.04 -23.28 -2.43
CA ALA A 116 -16.60 -23.72 -3.75
C ALA A 116 -17.46 -24.89 -4.27
N ARG A 117 -18.05 -24.72 -5.46
CA ARG A 117 -18.74 -25.78 -6.22
C ARG A 117 -18.03 -26.14 -7.52
N LYS A 118 -16.99 -25.37 -7.86
CA LYS A 118 -16.16 -25.44 -9.06
C LYS A 118 -14.71 -25.12 -8.64
N PRO A 119 -13.71 -25.41 -9.51
CA PRO A 119 -12.35 -24.92 -9.29
C PRO A 119 -12.32 -23.42 -9.02
N ILE A 120 -11.47 -23.02 -8.09
CA ILE A 120 -11.27 -21.62 -7.72
C ILE A 120 -10.23 -21.01 -8.66
N HIS A 121 -10.57 -19.87 -9.23
CA HIS A 121 -9.69 -19.02 -10.03
C HIS A 121 -9.51 -17.71 -9.28
N ALA A 122 -8.34 -17.49 -8.67
CA ALA A 122 -8.06 -16.31 -7.87
C ALA A 122 -6.99 -15.43 -8.54
N ASN A 123 -7.21 -14.12 -8.56
CA ASN A 123 -6.22 -13.12 -8.94
C ASN A 123 -5.80 -12.36 -7.67
N ILE A 124 -4.59 -12.60 -7.18
CA ILE A 124 -4.02 -11.90 -6.02
C ILE A 124 -3.24 -10.70 -6.55
N LEU A 125 -3.64 -9.50 -6.16
CA LEU A 125 -2.97 -8.25 -6.49
C LEU A 125 -2.29 -7.73 -5.23
N LEU A 126 -0.96 -7.83 -5.20
CA LEU A 126 -0.12 -7.38 -4.09
C LEU A 126 0.22 -5.91 -4.27
N GLY A 127 0.00 -5.08 -3.25
CA GLY A 127 0.48 -3.70 -3.26
C GLY A 127 2.00 -3.66 -3.31
N HIS A 128 2.64 -4.41 -2.41
CA HIS A 128 4.08 -4.66 -2.38
C HIS A 128 4.34 -5.96 -1.59
N THR A 129 5.60 -6.25 -1.25
CA THR A 129 6.01 -7.53 -0.66
C THR A 129 6.52 -7.44 0.78
N HIS A 130 6.03 -6.51 1.60
CA HIS A 130 6.24 -6.64 3.04
C HIS A 130 5.42 -7.80 3.60
N TRP A 131 5.87 -8.31 4.76
CA TRP A 131 5.39 -9.56 5.33
C TRP A 131 3.89 -9.57 5.55
N ASP A 132 3.33 -8.50 6.11
CA ASP A 132 1.92 -8.34 6.39
C ASP A 132 1.01 -8.35 5.17
N HIS A 133 1.54 -8.19 3.95
CA HIS A 133 0.79 -8.27 2.70
C HIS A 133 0.92 -9.64 2.01
N ILE A 134 1.76 -10.56 2.51
CA ILE A 134 2.05 -11.84 1.85
C ILE A 134 2.06 -13.05 2.79
N GLN A 135 2.12 -12.83 4.10
CA GLN A 135 2.26 -13.87 5.13
C GLN A 135 1.13 -14.91 5.12
N GLY A 136 -0.03 -14.57 4.58
CA GLY A 136 -1.15 -15.50 4.45
C GLY A 136 -1.06 -16.43 3.25
N PHE A 137 -0.21 -16.15 2.26
CA PHE A 137 -0.10 -16.97 1.05
C PHE A 137 0.23 -18.44 1.33
N PRO A 138 1.19 -18.79 2.21
CA PRO A 138 1.46 -20.18 2.58
C PRO A 138 0.25 -20.91 3.21
N PHE A 139 -0.74 -20.15 3.70
CA PHE A 139 -1.97 -20.67 4.31
C PHE A 139 -3.21 -20.48 3.43
N PHE A 140 -3.04 -20.04 2.18
CA PHE A 140 -4.10 -19.89 1.20
C PHE A 140 -4.44 -21.25 0.58
N SER A 141 -5.27 -22.03 1.29
CA SER A 141 -5.62 -23.41 0.93
C SER A 141 -6.09 -23.64 -0.52
N PRO A 142 -6.70 -22.69 -1.26
CA PRO A 142 -6.94 -22.87 -2.69
C PRO A 142 -5.69 -23.20 -3.53
N ALA A 143 -4.50 -22.74 -3.13
CA ALA A 143 -3.24 -23.06 -3.81
C ALA A 143 -2.80 -24.52 -3.61
N PHE A 144 -3.36 -25.22 -2.62
CA PHE A 144 -3.06 -26.61 -2.29
C PHE A 144 -3.98 -27.61 -2.99
N VAL A 145 -4.82 -27.15 -3.93
CA VAL A 145 -5.84 -27.98 -4.59
C VAL A 145 -5.59 -28.03 -6.09
N LYS A 146 -5.38 -29.25 -6.60
CA LYS A 146 -5.21 -29.49 -8.04
C LYS A 146 -6.44 -29.03 -8.82
N GLY A 147 -6.22 -28.30 -9.91
CA GLY A 147 -7.27 -27.77 -10.79
C GLY A 147 -7.68 -26.33 -10.47
N ASN A 148 -7.35 -25.82 -9.29
CA ASN A 148 -7.44 -24.38 -9.01
C ASN A 148 -6.32 -23.63 -9.74
N THR A 149 -6.55 -22.33 -9.96
CA THR A 149 -5.55 -21.42 -10.51
C THR A 149 -5.38 -20.21 -9.62
N VAL A 150 -4.13 -19.78 -9.43
CA VAL A 150 -3.78 -18.57 -8.67
C VAL A 150 -2.85 -17.71 -9.53
N ALA A 151 -3.34 -16.58 -10.00
CA ALA A 151 -2.53 -15.58 -10.67
C ALA A 151 -2.08 -14.54 -9.63
N ILE A 152 -0.78 -14.28 -9.55
CA ILE A 152 -0.19 -13.35 -8.60
C ILE A 152 0.36 -12.17 -9.37
N HIS A 153 -0.13 -10.99 -9.02
CA HIS A 153 0.22 -9.71 -9.62
C HIS A 153 0.89 -8.83 -8.57
N GLY A 154 1.92 -8.08 -8.93
CA GLY A 154 2.61 -7.17 -8.01
C GLY A 154 3.57 -6.23 -8.74
N PRO A 155 4.23 -5.30 -8.02
CA PRO A 155 5.06 -4.27 -8.64
C PRO A 155 6.25 -4.83 -9.42
N GLU A 156 6.40 -4.37 -10.66
CA GLU A 156 7.61 -4.58 -11.46
C GLU A 156 8.84 -4.01 -10.72
N GLY A 157 9.94 -4.77 -10.67
CA GLY A 157 11.19 -4.32 -10.05
C GLY A 157 11.37 -4.73 -8.58
N SER A 158 10.44 -5.51 -8.01
CA SER A 158 10.51 -6.05 -6.64
C SER A 158 11.74 -6.93 -6.38
N HIS A 159 12.93 -6.34 -6.15
CA HIS A 159 14.22 -6.97 -5.76
C HIS A 159 14.37 -8.47 -6.14
N GLY A 160 14.12 -8.81 -7.42
CA GLY A 160 14.00 -10.18 -7.90
C GLY A 160 12.69 -10.40 -8.68
N SER A 161 12.10 -11.59 -8.53
CA SER A 161 10.79 -11.93 -9.09
C SER A 161 9.79 -12.28 -7.99
N LEU A 162 8.50 -12.03 -8.21
CA LEU A 162 7.42 -12.41 -7.29
C LEU A 162 7.51 -13.88 -6.87
N HIS A 163 7.88 -14.77 -7.80
CA HIS A 163 8.15 -16.18 -7.52
C HIS A 163 9.24 -16.35 -6.45
N LYS A 164 10.37 -15.68 -6.58
CA LYS A 164 11.49 -15.80 -5.64
C LYS A 164 11.10 -15.31 -4.23
N VAL A 165 10.38 -14.20 -4.15
CA VAL A 165 9.91 -13.64 -2.88
C VAL A 165 8.98 -14.61 -2.16
N LEU A 166 7.98 -15.15 -2.86
CA LEU A 166 7.04 -16.10 -2.28
C LEU A 166 7.69 -17.46 -1.97
N ALA A 167 8.64 -17.90 -2.80
CA ALA A 167 9.38 -19.13 -2.56
C ALA A 167 10.22 -19.03 -1.28
N GLY A 168 10.79 -17.86 -0.99
CA GLY A 168 11.55 -17.63 0.24
C GLY A 168 10.71 -17.80 1.52
N GLN A 169 9.44 -17.41 1.52
CA GLN A 169 8.53 -17.65 2.66
C GLN A 169 8.21 -19.12 2.86
N MET A 170 8.28 -19.90 1.79
CA MET A 170 7.96 -21.31 1.76
C MET A 170 9.21 -22.20 1.72
N GLU A 171 10.38 -21.65 2.10
CA GLU A 171 11.60 -22.44 2.22
C GLU A 171 11.43 -23.50 3.31
N PHE A 172 11.90 -24.72 3.03
CA PHE A 172 11.73 -25.89 3.91
C PHE A 172 12.22 -25.66 5.35
N THR A 173 13.18 -24.74 5.53
CA THR A 173 13.70 -24.35 6.85
C THR A 173 12.62 -23.79 7.78
N TYR A 174 11.63 -23.06 7.23
CA TYR A 174 10.60 -22.36 8.01
C TYR A 174 9.18 -22.85 7.71
N PHE A 175 8.96 -23.54 6.57
CA PHE A 175 7.65 -23.97 6.13
C PHE A 175 7.70 -25.37 5.51
N PRO A 176 6.74 -26.28 5.80
CA PRO A 176 6.88 -27.71 5.45
C PRO A 176 6.61 -28.04 3.97
N VAL A 177 6.15 -27.09 3.15
CA VAL A 177 5.78 -27.30 1.75
C VAL A 177 6.41 -26.21 0.89
N GLU A 178 7.24 -26.59 -0.07
CA GLU A 178 7.87 -25.63 -0.98
C GLU A 178 6.87 -25.14 -2.04
N LEU A 179 7.09 -23.92 -2.56
CA LEU A 179 6.20 -23.30 -3.53
C LEU A 179 5.98 -24.16 -4.80
N ASN A 180 7.02 -24.86 -5.25
CA ASN A 180 6.98 -25.75 -6.43
C ASN A 180 6.21 -27.07 -6.18
N GLN A 181 5.86 -27.38 -4.93
CA GLN A 181 5.07 -28.56 -4.54
C GLN A 181 3.56 -28.27 -4.56
N LEU A 182 3.17 -27.01 -4.70
CA LEU A 182 1.76 -26.63 -4.72
C LEU A 182 1.07 -27.16 -6.00
N PRO A 183 -0.02 -27.94 -5.87
CA PRO A 183 -0.67 -28.60 -7.01
C PRO A 183 -1.60 -27.69 -7.83
N ALA A 184 -1.92 -26.48 -7.35
CA ALA A 184 -2.63 -25.49 -8.15
C ALA A 184 -1.72 -24.93 -9.27
N ALA A 185 -2.31 -24.43 -10.35
CA ALA A 185 -1.55 -23.72 -11.37
C ALA A 185 -1.29 -22.27 -10.91
N ILE A 186 -0.04 -21.93 -10.63
CA ILE A 186 0.36 -20.60 -10.14
C ILE A 186 1.09 -19.85 -11.27
N THR A 187 0.70 -18.60 -11.50
CA THR A 187 1.35 -17.70 -12.48
C THR A 187 1.73 -16.39 -11.82
N TYR A 188 2.77 -15.72 -12.32
CA TYR A 188 3.31 -14.48 -11.76
C TYR A 188 3.34 -13.42 -12.86
N HIS A 189 2.85 -12.22 -12.54
CA HIS A 189 2.71 -11.12 -13.48
C HIS A 189 3.23 -9.84 -12.84
N ASP A 190 4.31 -9.31 -13.38
CA ASP A 190 4.82 -8.01 -12.96
C ASP A 190 3.91 -6.92 -13.55
N LEU A 191 3.44 -6.02 -12.68
CA LEU A 191 2.61 -4.89 -13.05
C LEU A 191 3.44 -3.61 -13.00
N ALA A 192 3.49 -2.93 -14.13
CA ALA A 192 3.89 -1.53 -14.19
C ALA A 192 2.69 -0.62 -13.92
N GLU A 193 2.95 0.67 -13.77
CA GLU A 193 1.92 1.69 -13.80
C GLU A 193 1.14 1.67 -15.14
N GLY A 194 -0.17 1.94 -15.07
CA GLY A 194 -1.05 2.03 -16.24
C GLY A 194 -2.25 1.10 -16.16
N ILE A 195 -2.94 0.91 -17.31
CA ILE A 195 -4.17 0.11 -17.38
C ILE A 195 -3.85 -1.34 -17.79
N HIS A 196 -4.43 -2.27 -17.03
CA HIS A 196 -4.34 -3.71 -17.19
C HIS A 196 -5.74 -4.34 -17.29
N THR A 197 -5.81 -5.54 -17.86
CA THR A 197 -7.01 -6.37 -17.85
C THR A 197 -6.71 -7.67 -17.10
N ILE A 198 -7.41 -7.89 -16.00
CA ILE A 198 -7.26 -9.07 -15.13
C ILE A 198 -8.60 -9.79 -15.08
N GLY A 199 -8.70 -10.97 -15.67
CA GLY A 199 -10.00 -11.60 -15.94
C GLY A 199 -10.84 -10.71 -16.86
N ASN A 200 -12.08 -10.41 -16.47
CA ASN A 200 -12.93 -9.43 -17.18
C ASN A 200 -12.89 -8.02 -16.56
N VAL A 201 -11.92 -7.75 -15.68
CA VAL A 201 -11.87 -6.54 -14.88
C VAL A 201 -10.80 -5.60 -15.39
N ARG A 202 -11.17 -4.33 -15.56
CA ARG A 202 -10.23 -3.25 -15.88
C ARG A 202 -9.57 -2.79 -14.59
N VAL A 203 -8.26 -2.93 -14.50
CA VAL A 203 -7.46 -2.56 -13.34
C VAL A 203 -6.43 -1.52 -13.76
N ALA A 204 -6.53 -0.30 -13.23
CA ALA A 204 -5.46 0.67 -13.34
C ALA A 204 -4.55 0.58 -12.11
N ALA A 205 -3.25 0.54 -12.33
CA ALA A 205 -2.23 0.52 -11.29
C ALA A 205 -1.48 1.87 -11.27
N GLN A 206 -1.12 2.35 -10.07
CA GLN A 206 -0.34 3.57 -9.85
C GLN A 206 0.68 3.34 -8.73
N PHE A 207 1.92 3.80 -8.90
CA PHE A 207 2.88 3.80 -7.79
C PHE A 207 2.44 4.73 -6.66
N LEU A 208 2.51 4.22 -5.43
CA LEU A 208 2.24 4.92 -4.18
C LEU A 208 3.52 5.47 -3.57
N ASN A 209 3.34 6.35 -2.59
CA ASN A 209 4.43 6.90 -1.82
C ASN A 209 4.72 6.01 -0.59
N HIS A 210 5.66 5.08 -0.74
CA HIS A 210 6.06 4.14 0.31
C HIS A 210 7.57 3.83 0.21
N PRO A 211 8.25 3.45 1.30
CA PRO A 211 9.69 3.11 1.27
C PRO A 211 10.05 1.97 0.31
N ALA A 212 9.13 1.04 0.08
CA ALA A 212 9.24 0.01 -0.95
C ALA A 212 8.40 0.35 -2.18
N GLN A 213 8.77 -0.21 -3.34
CA GLN A 213 7.95 -0.11 -4.55
C GLN A 213 6.55 -0.68 -4.28
N THR A 214 5.55 0.20 -4.32
CA THR A 214 4.19 -0.12 -3.90
C THR A 214 3.19 0.38 -4.94
N LEU A 215 2.22 -0.46 -5.30
CA LEU A 215 1.14 -0.14 -6.21
C LEU A 215 -0.19 0.03 -5.47
N GLY A 216 -0.94 1.04 -5.89
CA GLY A 216 -2.36 1.17 -5.64
C GLY A 216 -3.15 0.70 -6.86
N TYR A 217 -4.36 0.23 -6.63
CA TYR A 217 -5.21 -0.35 -7.66
C TYR A 217 -6.55 0.36 -7.74
N ARG A 218 -6.94 0.77 -8.94
CA ARG A 218 -8.31 1.19 -9.26
C ARG A 218 -8.98 0.13 -10.11
N ILE A 219 -10.12 -0.36 -9.64
CA ILE A 219 -10.79 -1.53 -10.14
C ILE A 219 -12.16 -1.09 -10.65
N GLU A 220 -12.38 -1.29 -11.95
CA GLU A 220 -13.60 -0.90 -12.65
C GLU A 220 -14.28 -2.14 -13.21
N ALA A 221 -15.40 -2.50 -12.61
CA ALA A 221 -16.28 -3.59 -13.04
C ALA A 221 -17.70 -3.34 -12.52
N ASP A 222 -18.68 -3.96 -13.18
CA ASP A 222 -20.11 -3.88 -12.81
C ASP A 222 -20.66 -2.43 -12.72
N GLY A 223 -20.02 -1.51 -13.43
CA GLY A 223 -20.32 -0.07 -13.41
C GLY A 223 -19.85 0.66 -12.15
N ALA A 224 -19.21 -0.04 -11.20
CA ALA A 224 -18.72 0.47 -9.94
C ALA A 224 -17.19 0.67 -9.97
N VAL A 225 -16.70 1.55 -9.10
CA VAL A 225 -15.26 1.83 -8.94
C VAL A 225 -14.82 1.63 -7.50
N VAL A 226 -13.87 0.71 -7.30
CA VAL A 226 -13.17 0.49 -6.02
C VAL A 226 -11.70 0.84 -6.18
N VAL A 227 -11.15 1.62 -5.25
CA VAL A 227 -9.73 2.02 -5.27
C VAL A 227 -9.05 1.58 -3.98
N TYR A 228 -7.93 0.87 -4.10
CA TYR A 228 -7.12 0.35 -3.01
C TYR A 228 -5.77 1.08 -2.96
N LEU A 229 -5.53 1.80 -1.87
CA LEU A 229 -4.43 2.74 -1.66
C LEU A 229 -3.84 2.56 -0.26
N VAL A 230 -3.57 1.31 0.10
CA VAL A 230 -2.93 0.97 1.38
C VAL A 230 -1.43 1.13 1.24
N ASP A 231 -0.78 1.56 2.32
CA ASP A 231 0.64 1.88 2.40
C ASP A 231 1.03 3.07 1.53
N HIS A 232 0.43 4.22 1.87
CA HIS A 232 0.74 5.49 1.26
C HIS A 232 1.00 6.59 2.30
N GLU A 233 2.08 7.33 2.08
CA GLU A 233 2.43 8.52 2.86
C GLU A 233 2.11 9.83 2.10
N PRO A 234 1.65 10.89 2.78
CA PRO A 234 1.62 12.24 2.21
C PRO A 234 2.97 12.65 1.60
N PHE A 235 2.96 13.23 0.41
CA PHE A 235 4.20 13.74 -0.19
C PHE A 235 4.65 15.07 0.44
N SER A 236 3.74 15.80 1.10
CA SER A 236 4.05 17.03 1.82
C SER A 236 3.48 17.00 3.23
N SER A 237 4.14 17.71 4.15
CA SER A 237 3.63 17.93 5.51
C SER A 237 2.37 18.80 5.53
N GLU A 238 2.12 19.54 4.44
CA GLU A 238 0.97 20.43 4.29
C GLU A 238 0.20 20.05 3.04
N LEU A 239 -1.08 19.75 3.22
CA LEU A 239 -1.90 19.30 2.10
C LEU A 239 -2.28 20.45 1.16
N TRP A 240 -2.57 21.63 1.70
CA TRP A 240 -3.16 22.74 0.95
C TRP A 240 -2.16 23.86 0.67
N ARG A 241 -2.25 24.47 -0.52
CA ARG A 241 -1.48 25.68 -0.84
C ARG A 241 -1.87 26.84 0.06
N ALA A 242 -0.89 27.60 0.52
CA ALA A 242 -1.12 28.78 1.35
C ALA A 242 -1.93 29.83 0.57
N GLY A 243 -3.02 30.32 1.16
CA GLY A 243 -3.89 31.33 0.55
C GLY A 243 -4.93 30.79 -0.44
N GLU A 244 -4.88 29.51 -0.79
CA GLU A 244 -5.91 28.85 -1.59
C GLU A 244 -7.03 28.30 -0.71
N GLN A 245 -8.25 28.18 -1.25
CA GLN A 245 -9.36 27.55 -0.52
C GLN A 245 -9.19 26.02 -0.51
N PRO A 246 -9.16 25.36 0.67
CA PRO A 246 -9.14 23.91 0.76
C PRO A 246 -10.35 23.23 0.11
N GLY A 247 -10.22 21.94 -0.22
CA GLY A 247 -11.35 21.09 -0.62
C GLY A 247 -11.52 20.91 -2.13
N ARG A 248 -10.52 21.25 -2.95
CA ARG A 248 -10.45 20.95 -4.38
C ARG A 248 -9.09 20.34 -4.73
N ILE A 249 -9.03 19.42 -5.68
CA ILE A 249 -7.76 18.79 -6.07
C ILE A 249 -6.73 19.86 -6.49
N GLU A 250 -7.16 20.92 -7.17
CA GLU A 250 -6.29 21.98 -7.68
C GLU A 250 -5.61 22.79 -6.57
N SER A 251 -6.22 22.88 -5.38
CA SER A 251 -5.67 23.64 -4.25
C SER A 251 -4.71 22.83 -3.37
N ILE A 252 -4.53 21.53 -3.64
CA ILE A 252 -3.51 20.70 -3.00
C ILE A 252 -2.13 21.27 -3.35
N LEU A 253 -1.17 21.24 -2.41
CA LEU A 253 0.17 21.80 -2.58
C LEU A 253 1.06 20.95 -3.48
N HIS A 254 1.16 19.65 -3.20
CA HIS A 254 2.10 18.76 -3.87
C HIS A 254 1.52 18.09 -5.12
N ASP A 255 2.31 17.93 -6.19
CA ASP A 255 1.86 17.24 -7.41
C ASP A 255 1.59 15.75 -7.20
N GLY A 256 2.39 15.09 -6.36
CA GLY A 256 2.17 13.71 -5.94
C GLY A 256 0.83 13.53 -5.22
N ASP A 257 0.49 14.41 -4.28
CA ASP A 257 -0.80 14.38 -3.56
C ASP A 257 -1.96 14.69 -4.53
N ARG A 258 -1.79 15.66 -5.45
CA ARG A 258 -2.75 15.93 -6.53
C ARG A 258 -3.00 14.70 -7.39
N ARG A 259 -1.93 14.01 -7.77
CA ARG A 259 -1.99 12.80 -8.60
C ARG A 259 -2.67 11.65 -7.85
N HIS A 260 -2.37 11.48 -6.56
CA HIS A 260 -3.05 10.52 -5.68
C HIS A 260 -4.55 10.81 -5.58
N ALA A 261 -4.93 12.08 -5.40
CA ALA A 261 -6.32 12.54 -5.39
C ALA A 261 -7.04 12.28 -6.71
N ARG A 262 -6.38 12.53 -7.86
CA ARG A 262 -6.93 12.26 -9.20
C ARG A 262 -7.15 10.77 -9.43
N PHE A 263 -6.26 9.91 -8.95
CA PHE A 263 -6.38 8.46 -9.12
C PHE A 263 -7.61 7.90 -8.36
N MET A 264 -7.88 8.41 -7.16
CA MET A 264 -9.07 8.04 -6.39
C MET A 264 -10.34 8.80 -6.77
N ALA A 265 -10.24 9.76 -7.70
CA ALA A 265 -11.33 10.66 -8.01
C ALA A 265 -12.59 9.90 -8.41
N ASP A 266 -13.70 10.38 -7.86
CA ASP A 266 -15.04 9.94 -8.18
C ASP A 266 -15.37 8.47 -7.89
N ALA A 267 -14.51 7.77 -7.14
CA ALA A 267 -14.70 6.38 -6.75
C ALA A 267 -15.95 6.18 -5.88
N ASP A 268 -16.52 4.97 -5.95
CA ASP A 268 -17.64 4.55 -5.11
C ASP A 268 -17.14 4.05 -3.74
N LEU A 269 -15.95 3.46 -3.73
CA LEU A 269 -15.23 3.10 -2.51
C LEU A 269 -13.74 3.37 -2.70
N VAL A 270 -13.14 4.08 -1.75
CA VAL A 270 -11.69 4.12 -1.55
C VAL A 270 -11.36 3.37 -0.27
N ILE A 271 -10.37 2.49 -0.34
CA ILE A 271 -9.76 1.79 0.77
C ILE A 271 -8.37 2.36 0.93
N HIS A 272 -8.11 3.07 2.02
CA HIS A 272 -6.85 3.76 2.26
C HIS A 272 -6.33 3.42 3.65
N ASP A 273 -5.02 3.34 3.83
CA ASP A 273 -4.45 3.26 5.17
C ASP A 273 -4.79 4.52 5.98
N ALA A 274 -4.90 4.38 7.30
CA ALA A 274 -4.99 5.47 8.26
C ALA A 274 -4.35 5.00 9.57
N GLN A 275 -3.09 4.60 9.48
CA GLN A 275 -2.42 3.90 10.56
C GLN A 275 -2.21 4.81 11.79
N TYR A 276 -2.13 6.12 11.59
CA TYR A 276 -1.74 7.06 12.64
C TYR A 276 -2.78 8.14 12.95
N THR A 277 -2.71 8.70 14.15
CA THR A 277 -3.22 10.06 14.39
C THR A 277 -2.27 11.11 13.81
N ARG A 278 -2.73 12.37 13.76
CA ARG A 278 -1.87 13.49 13.34
C ARG A 278 -0.67 13.65 14.26
N GLU A 279 -0.87 13.47 15.56
CA GLU A 279 0.17 13.60 16.58
C GLU A 279 1.21 12.47 16.47
N GLU A 280 0.75 11.24 16.20
CA GLU A 280 1.65 10.10 15.98
C GLU A 280 2.46 10.26 14.69
N TYR A 281 1.84 10.77 13.63
CA TYR A 281 2.46 10.88 12.31
C TYR A 281 3.75 11.70 12.31
N GLU A 282 3.86 12.75 13.12
CA GLU A 282 5.07 13.58 13.19
C GLU A 282 6.34 12.77 13.50
N ALA A 283 6.23 11.72 14.33
CA ALA A 283 7.34 10.83 14.67
C ALA A 283 7.47 9.61 13.73
N LYS A 284 6.56 9.49 12.76
CA LYS A 284 6.41 8.35 11.84
C LYS A 284 6.56 8.73 10.37
N LYS A 285 6.88 9.98 10.07
CA LYS A 285 7.27 10.42 8.73
C LYS A 285 8.35 9.49 8.18
N THR A 286 8.29 9.22 6.89
CA THR A 286 9.07 8.26 6.10
C THR A 286 8.76 6.78 6.32
N TRP A 287 7.80 6.42 7.18
CA TRP A 287 7.44 5.02 7.40
C TRP A 287 6.48 4.49 6.33
N GLY A 288 5.93 5.37 5.49
CA GLY A 288 5.12 4.97 4.33
C GLY A 288 3.63 4.79 4.60
N HIS A 289 3.11 5.41 5.66
CA HIS A 289 1.69 5.40 6.02
C HIS A 289 1.21 6.81 6.34
N SER A 290 -0.10 6.98 6.44
CA SER A 290 -0.78 8.26 6.60
C SER A 290 -1.49 8.38 7.93
N SER A 291 -1.68 9.63 8.37
CA SER A 291 -2.64 9.95 9.42
C SER A 291 -4.07 9.89 8.87
N TYR A 292 -5.07 9.61 9.71
CA TYR A 292 -6.46 9.49 9.26
C TYR A 292 -7.03 10.74 8.57
N ASP A 293 -6.55 11.95 8.92
CA ASP A 293 -7.08 13.20 8.41
C ASP A 293 -6.66 13.48 6.96
N TYR A 294 -5.53 12.91 6.51
CA TYR A 294 -5.04 13.04 5.14
C TYR A 294 -5.98 12.38 4.11
N PRO A 295 -6.31 11.07 4.18
CA PRO A 295 -7.19 10.45 3.20
C PRO A 295 -8.62 10.99 3.27
N VAL A 296 -9.11 11.43 4.44
CA VAL A 296 -10.43 12.08 4.57
C VAL A 296 -10.50 13.36 3.74
N GLN A 297 -9.49 14.23 3.87
CA GLN A 297 -9.44 15.49 3.13
C GLN A 297 -9.29 15.27 1.62
N LEU A 298 -8.42 14.34 1.21
CA LEU A 298 -8.24 13.99 -0.20
C LEU A 298 -9.51 13.40 -0.82
N ALA A 299 -10.11 12.41 -0.17
CA ALA A 299 -11.29 11.73 -0.68
C ALA A 299 -12.47 12.69 -0.81
N ALA A 300 -12.65 13.61 0.14
CA ALA A 300 -13.65 14.67 0.08
C ALA A 300 -13.41 15.63 -1.10
N ALA A 301 -12.16 16.04 -1.34
CA ALA A 301 -11.80 16.89 -2.47
C ALA A 301 -11.93 16.17 -3.83
N ALA A 302 -11.72 14.86 -3.84
CA ALA A 302 -11.77 14.00 -5.01
C ALA A 302 -13.18 13.48 -5.34
N GLY A 303 -14.21 13.84 -4.56
CA GLY A 303 -15.59 13.45 -4.83
C GLY A 303 -15.90 11.97 -4.58
N VAL A 304 -15.11 11.31 -3.74
CA VAL A 304 -15.29 9.91 -3.32
C VAL A 304 -16.60 9.75 -2.54
N ARG A 305 -17.34 8.67 -2.80
CA ARG A 305 -18.61 8.38 -2.12
C ARG A 305 -18.38 7.82 -0.71
N ARG A 306 -17.49 6.82 -0.62
CA ARG A 306 -17.19 6.11 0.63
C ARG A 306 -15.69 5.94 0.79
N LEU A 307 -15.20 6.16 2.01
CA LEU A 307 -13.81 5.97 2.41
C LEU A 307 -13.76 4.94 3.56
N ALA A 308 -13.17 3.79 3.27
CA ALA A 308 -12.77 2.79 4.25
C ALA A 308 -11.35 3.08 4.72
N LEU A 309 -11.20 3.45 5.99
CA LEU A 309 -9.91 3.58 6.65
C LEU A 309 -9.46 2.20 7.15
N THR A 310 -8.28 1.75 6.78
CA THR A 310 -7.74 0.43 7.16
C THR A 310 -6.27 0.52 7.54
N HIS A 311 -5.58 -0.62 7.60
CA HIS A 311 -4.18 -0.72 8.00
C HIS A 311 -3.94 -0.17 9.41
N HIS A 312 -4.87 -0.47 10.33
CA HIS A 312 -4.83 0.05 11.69
C HIS A 312 -3.50 -0.29 12.37
N ASP A 313 -2.98 0.57 13.24
CA ASP A 313 -1.69 0.27 13.88
C ASP A 313 -1.82 -0.96 14.80
N PRO A 314 -0.79 -1.84 14.85
CA PRO A 314 -0.75 -2.97 15.78
C PRO A 314 -0.99 -2.62 17.25
N SER A 315 -0.62 -1.41 17.67
CA SER A 315 -0.73 -0.97 19.06
C SER A 315 -2.08 -0.37 19.40
N HIS A 316 -2.93 -0.07 18.41
CA HIS A 316 -4.26 0.51 18.63
C HIS A 316 -5.31 -0.57 18.88
N ASP A 317 -5.92 -0.53 20.06
CA ASP A 317 -7.06 -1.37 20.40
C ASP A 317 -8.37 -0.86 19.76
N ASP A 318 -9.45 -1.61 19.92
CA ASP A 318 -10.76 -1.31 19.34
C ASP A 318 -11.31 0.04 19.84
N GLY A 319 -10.97 0.45 21.07
CA GLY A 319 -11.37 1.75 21.60
C GLY A 319 -10.67 2.88 20.86
N PHE A 320 -9.36 2.75 20.67
CA PHE A 320 -8.54 3.73 19.95
C PHE A 320 -8.95 3.86 18.48
N VAL A 321 -9.16 2.74 17.77
CA VAL A 321 -9.61 2.77 16.37
C VAL A 321 -11.01 3.38 16.25
N ALA A 322 -11.89 3.16 17.24
CA ALA A 322 -13.21 3.82 17.28
C ALA A 322 -13.10 5.34 17.50
N GLU A 323 -12.09 5.81 18.26
CA GLU A 323 -11.81 7.24 18.41
C GLU A 323 -11.30 7.85 17.10
N ILE A 324 -10.40 7.17 16.37
CA ILE A 324 -9.99 7.57 15.01
C ILE A 324 -11.22 7.67 14.10
N GLU A 325 -12.11 6.67 14.10
CA GLU A 325 -13.32 6.70 13.28
C GLU A 325 -14.20 7.92 13.61
N ALA A 326 -14.40 8.20 14.91
CA ALA A 326 -15.21 9.33 15.35
C ALA A 326 -14.61 10.67 14.89
N GLN A 327 -13.28 10.82 14.99
CA GLN A 327 -12.57 12.02 14.54
C GLN A 327 -12.62 12.18 13.02
N ALA A 328 -12.42 11.09 12.27
CA ALA A 328 -12.49 11.07 10.81
C ALA A 328 -13.89 11.45 10.31
N ARG A 329 -14.96 10.92 10.93
CA ARG A 329 -16.35 11.28 10.62
C ARG A 329 -16.65 12.74 10.96
N ALA A 330 -16.14 13.24 12.08
CA ALA A 330 -16.31 14.64 12.46
C ALA A 330 -15.64 15.57 11.44
N LEU A 331 -14.42 15.26 11.00
CA LEU A 331 -13.72 15.98 9.95
C LEU A 331 -14.48 15.94 8.62
N ALA A 332 -14.97 14.78 8.20
CA ALA A 332 -15.79 14.67 6.99
C ALA A 332 -17.02 15.59 7.04
N ALA A 333 -17.69 15.67 8.19
CA ALA A 333 -18.84 16.56 8.38
C ALA A 333 -18.49 18.05 8.28
N THR A 334 -17.30 18.48 8.73
CA THR A 334 -16.88 19.89 8.62
C THR A 334 -16.50 20.29 7.20
N LEU A 335 -16.08 19.34 6.36
CA LEU A 335 -15.76 19.58 4.94
C LEU A 335 -17.00 19.85 4.07
N GLY A 336 -18.22 19.59 4.59
CA GLY A 336 -19.48 19.87 3.90
C GLY A 336 -19.69 19.05 2.63
N LYS A 337 -19.02 17.89 2.52
CA LYS A 337 -19.13 16.95 1.40
C LYS A 337 -19.91 15.71 1.83
N GLU A 338 -20.71 15.15 0.93
CA GLU A 338 -21.43 13.88 1.14
C GLU A 338 -20.48 12.68 0.97
N ILE A 339 -19.48 12.56 1.84
CA ILE A 339 -18.59 11.40 1.91
C ILE A 339 -18.92 10.57 3.17
N GLU A 340 -19.11 9.27 2.97
CA GLU A 340 -19.25 8.31 4.07
C GLU A 340 -17.86 7.81 4.48
N VAL A 341 -17.45 8.06 5.73
CA VAL A 341 -16.16 7.62 6.27
C VAL A 341 -16.37 6.63 7.39
N PHE A 342 -15.60 5.54 7.42
CA PHE A 342 -15.61 4.54 8.48
C PHE A 342 -14.27 3.80 8.55
N CYS A 343 -13.97 3.20 9.70
CA CYS A 343 -12.85 2.28 9.85
C CYS A 343 -13.30 0.87 9.45
N ALA A 344 -12.57 0.25 8.53
CA ALA A 344 -12.81 -1.11 8.08
C ALA A 344 -12.61 -2.10 9.22
N TYR A 345 -13.44 -3.14 9.27
CA TYR A 345 -13.31 -4.23 10.22
C TYR A 345 -13.43 -5.60 9.56
N GLU A 346 -12.83 -6.61 10.19
CA GLU A 346 -12.89 -7.99 9.69
C GLU A 346 -14.32 -8.53 9.57
N GLY A 347 -14.61 -9.14 8.43
CA GLY A 347 -15.94 -9.67 8.11
C GLY A 347 -16.93 -8.61 7.63
N TRP A 348 -16.52 -7.34 7.56
CA TRP A 348 -17.33 -6.32 6.90
C TRP A 348 -17.46 -6.64 5.42
N GLU A 349 -18.69 -6.58 4.90
CA GLU A 349 -19.04 -6.94 3.53
C GLU A 349 -20.05 -5.91 3.00
N MET A 350 -19.87 -5.48 1.75
CA MET A 350 -20.82 -4.62 1.07
C MET A 350 -20.88 -4.86 -0.44
N ASN A 351 -22.04 -4.56 -1.02
CA ASN A 351 -22.21 -4.42 -2.46
C ASN A 351 -22.00 -2.96 -2.85
N ILE A 352 -21.12 -2.73 -3.82
CA ILE A 352 -20.84 -1.43 -4.40
C ILE A 352 -21.75 -1.26 -5.60
N GLU A 353 -22.77 -0.43 -5.41
CA GLU A 353 -23.72 -0.10 -6.47
C GLU A 353 -23.20 1.05 -7.32
N PRO A 354 -23.32 0.95 -8.66
CA PRO A 354 -22.89 2.00 -9.58
C PRO A 354 -23.67 3.30 -9.35
N ARG A 355 -23.01 4.46 -9.52
CA ARG A 355 -23.71 5.74 -9.62
C ARG A 355 -24.58 5.78 -10.88
N ALA A 356 -25.69 6.53 -10.81
CA ALA A 356 -26.66 6.66 -11.91
C ALA A 356 -26.10 7.26 -13.22
N ALA A 357 -24.86 7.76 -13.22
CA ALA A 357 -24.15 8.20 -14.43
C ALA A 357 -22.75 7.56 -14.47
N PRO A 358 -22.41 6.78 -15.51
CA PRO A 358 -21.06 6.26 -15.67
C PRO A 358 -20.09 7.42 -15.91
N ARG A 359 -19.07 7.53 -15.06
CA ARG A 359 -17.99 8.50 -15.26
C ARG A 359 -16.92 7.84 -16.12
N SER A 360 -16.53 8.50 -17.21
CA SER A 360 -15.38 8.09 -17.99
C SER A 360 -14.14 8.25 -17.12
N PHE A 361 -13.50 7.14 -16.74
CA PHE A 361 -12.21 7.22 -16.08
C PHE A 361 -11.16 7.67 -17.09
N VAL A 362 -10.65 8.88 -16.89
CA VAL A 362 -9.59 9.45 -17.71
C VAL A 362 -8.25 9.05 -17.10
N THR A 363 -7.80 7.84 -17.41
CA THR A 363 -6.37 7.60 -17.62
C THR A 363 -6.20 7.22 -19.08
N SER A 364 -5.67 8.16 -19.87
CA SER A 364 -4.90 7.83 -21.07
C SER A 364 -3.53 7.41 -20.53
N GLU A 365 -3.09 6.16 -20.55
CA GLU A 365 -3.01 5.23 -21.67
C GLU A 365 -2.93 3.78 -21.13
N ALA A 366 -3.07 2.78 -22.02
CA ALA A 366 -2.65 1.43 -21.70
C ALA A 366 -1.14 1.42 -21.43
N SER A 367 -0.68 0.72 -20.39
CA SER A 367 0.75 0.49 -20.20
C SER A 367 1.25 -0.28 -21.42
N GLN A 368 2.13 0.32 -22.23
CA GLN A 368 2.86 -0.47 -23.21
C GLN A 368 3.80 -1.38 -22.43
N PRO A 369 3.86 -2.70 -22.74
CA PRO A 369 4.84 -3.57 -22.11
C PRO A 369 6.21 -2.93 -22.25
N SER A 370 6.90 -2.76 -21.12
CA SER A 370 8.22 -2.16 -21.01
C SER A 370 9.11 -2.61 -22.18
N ALA A 371 9.25 -1.72 -23.16
CA ALA A 371 10.16 -1.91 -24.28
C ALA A 371 11.57 -1.77 -23.69
N ALA A 372 12.32 -2.88 -23.67
CA ALA A 372 13.76 -2.98 -23.42
C ALA A 372 14.36 -1.89 -22.52
N GLN A 373 14.59 -2.20 -21.23
CA GLN A 373 15.37 -1.42 -20.25
C GLN A 373 16.03 -0.17 -20.84
N ARG A 374 15.28 0.94 -20.88
CA ARG A 374 15.87 2.26 -21.16
C ARG A 374 16.85 2.53 -20.03
N SER A 375 18.14 2.70 -20.35
CA SER A 375 19.11 3.18 -19.38
C SER A 375 18.87 4.67 -19.18
N PHE A 376 18.40 5.06 -18.00
CA PHE A 376 18.24 6.47 -17.63
C PHE A 376 19.57 7.05 -17.15
N GLU A 377 19.81 8.33 -17.47
CA GLU A 377 20.95 9.10 -16.98
C GLU A 377 20.55 9.94 -15.76
N ILE A 378 21.26 9.77 -14.64
CA ILE A 378 21.03 10.52 -13.40
C ILE A 378 22.28 11.35 -13.07
N LEU A 379 22.08 12.62 -12.73
CA LEU A 379 23.13 13.48 -12.17
C LEU A 379 22.92 13.65 -10.66
N VAL A 380 23.88 13.17 -9.86
CA VAL A 380 23.89 13.33 -8.41
C VAL A 380 24.74 14.55 -8.05
N VAL A 381 24.22 15.43 -7.21
CA VAL A 381 24.87 16.67 -6.78
C VAL A 381 24.85 16.76 -5.27
N ASP A 382 26.01 16.61 -4.63
CA ASP A 382 26.20 16.72 -3.18
C ASP A 382 27.66 17.13 -2.93
N ASP A 383 27.90 18.09 -2.03
CA ASP A 383 29.25 18.56 -1.69
C ASP A 383 29.95 17.69 -0.64
N ASP A 384 29.22 16.78 0.01
CA ASP A 384 29.75 15.74 0.88
C ASP A 384 30.19 14.51 0.06
N PRO A 385 31.51 14.21 -0.03
CA PRO A 385 32.02 13.15 -0.90
C PRO A 385 31.56 11.74 -0.47
N ASP A 386 31.29 11.52 0.82
CA ASP A 386 30.85 10.23 1.35
C ASP A 386 29.40 9.96 0.97
N THR A 387 28.53 10.96 1.12
CA THR A 387 27.12 10.91 0.70
C THR A 387 27.01 10.77 -0.82
N LEU A 388 27.80 11.54 -1.57
CA LEU A 388 27.86 11.44 -3.02
C LEU A 388 28.24 10.02 -3.47
N ALA A 389 29.31 9.44 -2.91
CA ALA A 389 29.75 8.08 -3.23
C ALA A 389 28.72 7.01 -2.84
N LEU A 390 28.02 7.19 -1.71
CA LEU A 390 26.96 6.28 -1.27
C LEU A 390 25.80 6.26 -2.27
N ILE A 391 25.31 7.44 -2.68
CA ILE A 391 24.20 7.57 -3.62
C ILE A 391 24.57 7.02 -4.99
N VAL A 392 25.75 7.37 -5.50
CA VAL A 392 26.24 6.89 -6.79
C VAL A 392 26.26 5.37 -6.80
N ARG A 393 26.89 4.73 -5.80
CA ARG A 393 26.93 3.26 -5.70
C ARG A 393 25.56 2.61 -5.57
N ALA A 394 24.60 3.29 -4.94
CA ALA A 394 23.24 2.79 -4.80
C ALA A 394 22.47 2.80 -6.12
N LEU A 395 22.76 3.75 -7.02
CA LEU A 395 22.02 3.97 -8.27
C LEU A 395 22.71 3.35 -9.51
N GLU A 396 24.02 3.17 -9.48
CA GLU A 396 24.81 2.60 -10.60
C GLU A 396 24.42 1.15 -10.97
N ALA A 397 23.71 0.44 -10.08
CA ALA A 397 23.21 -0.90 -10.38
C ALA A 397 22.17 -0.91 -11.50
N ASP A 398 21.36 0.16 -11.59
CA ASP A 398 20.17 0.23 -12.45
C ASP A 398 20.26 1.40 -13.46
N TYR A 399 21.15 2.38 -13.25
CA TYR A 399 21.19 3.63 -14.00
C TYR A 399 22.61 4.04 -14.43
N THR A 400 22.68 4.89 -15.46
CA THR A 400 23.92 5.60 -15.79
C THR A 400 24.02 6.82 -14.89
N VAL A 401 24.99 6.82 -13.97
CA VAL A 401 25.11 7.89 -12.96
C VAL A 401 26.32 8.78 -13.26
N THR A 402 26.10 10.08 -13.24
CA THR A 402 27.14 11.11 -13.23
C THR A 402 27.08 11.89 -11.93
N GLN A 403 28.19 12.51 -11.52
CA GLN A 403 28.30 13.18 -10.23
C GLN A 403 28.89 14.58 -10.35
N ALA A 404 28.39 15.49 -9.52
CA ALA A 404 28.93 16.82 -9.32
C ALA A 404 29.05 17.10 -7.80
N SER A 405 30.12 17.80 -7.40
CA SER A 405 30.38 18.18 -6.01
C SER A 405 29.91 19.60 -5.68
N SER A 406 29.24 20.29 -6.61
CA SER A 406 28.67 21.61 -6.37
C SER A 406 27.60 21.97 -7.41
N GLY A 407 26.71 22.91 -7.07
CA GLY A 407 25.71 23.42 -8.00
C GLY A 407 26.30 24.09 -9.24
N ALA A 408 27.45 24.76 -9.11
CA ALA A 408 28.16 25.35 -10.24
C ALA A 408 28.68 24.29 -11.23
N GLN A 409 29.26 23.20 -10.71
CA GLN A 409 29.70 22.09 -11.54
C GLN A 409 28.51 21.42 -12.23
N ALA A 410 27.39 21.23 -11.53
CA ALA A 410 26.17 20.68 -12.13
C ALA A 410 25.67 21.53 -13.30
N LEU A 411 25.59 22.86 -13.15
CA LEU A 411 25.22 23.77 -14.23
C LEU A 411 26.17 23.70 -15.43
N GLN A 412 27.48 23.54 -15.18
CA GLN A 412 28.45 23.36 -16.25
C GLN A 412 28.21 22.05 -17.01
N MET A 413 27.93 20.95 -16.32
CA MET A 413 27.65 19.65 -16.94
C MET A 413 26.39 19.69 -17.82
N LEU A 414 25.35 20.40 -17.37
CA LEU A 414 24.09 20.58 -18.11
C LEU A 414 24.23 21.36 -19.43
N THR A 415 25.36 22.04 -19.65
CA THR A 415 25.63 22.66 -20.96
C THR A 415 25.94 21.63 -22.06
N GLY A 416 26.41 20.43 -21.68
CA GLY A 416 26.78 19.36 -22.59
C GLY A 416 25.63 18.39 -22.86
N SER A 417 25.19 17.68 -21.82
CA SER A 417 24.06 16.73 -21.88
C SER A 417 23.10 17.01 -20.72
N ILE A 418 21.80 16.86 -20.98
CA ILE A 418 20.76 17.00 -19.96
C ILE A 418 20.38 15.59 -19.50
N PRO A 419 20.59 15.24 -18.21
CA PRO A 419 20.22 13.94 -17.68
C PRO A 419 18.70 13.76 -17.69
N ASP A 420 18.23 12.55 -17.45
CA ASP A 420 16.80 12.28 -17.25
C ASP A 420 16.31 12.79 -15.90
N MET A 421 17.18 12.85 -14.90
CA MET A 421 16.84 13.29 -13.54
C MET A 421 18.07 13.79 -12.78
N MET A 422 17.85 14.67 -11.81
CA MET A 422 18.87 15.05 -10.83
C MET A 422 18.51 14.61 -9.41
N VAL A 423 19.50 14.16 -8.64
CA VAL A 423 19.41 14.00 -7.18
C VAL A 423 20.31 15.08 -6.57
N VAL A 424 19.74 16.00 -5.80
CA VAL A 424 20.44 17.23 -5.39
C VAL A 424 20.35 17.40 -3.88
N ASP A 425 21.48 17.66 -3.23
CA ASP A 425 21.48 18.05 -1.82
C ASP A 425 20.96 19.47 -1.62
N TYR A 426 20.17 19.67 -0.57
CA TYR A 426 19.63 20.97 -0.23
C TYR A 426 20.73 21.91 0.29
N LYS A 427 21.66 21.44 1.14
CA LYS A 427 22.66 22.24 1.85
C LYS A 427 24.06 22.05 1.27
N MET A 428 24.30 22.66 0.11
CA MET A 428 25.63 22.69 -0.49
C MET A 428 26.33 24.04 -0.28
N ALA A 429 27.67 24.01 -0.23
CA ALA A 429 28.52 25.20 -0.24
C ALA A 429 28.38 25.98 -1.56
N GLU A 430 28.58 27.30 -1.47
CA GLU A 430 28.53 28.29 -2.57
C GLU A 430 27.14 28.50 -3.19
N MET A 431 26.50 27.43 -3.67
CA MET A 431 25.18 27.43 -4.28
C MET A 431 24.36 26.29 -3.67
N ASP A 432 23.35 26.65 -2.87
CA ASP A 432 22.41 25.67 -2.32
C ASP A 432 21.55 25.02 -3.41
N GLY A 433 20.99 23.84 -3.09
CA GLY A 433 20.19 23.06 -4.04
C GLY A 433 18.97 23.83 -4.56
N MET A 434 18.41 24.73 -3.74
CA MET A 434 17.24 25.51 -4.13
C MET A 434 17.56 26.60 -5.14
N THR A 435 18.71 27.25 -5.00
CA THR A 435 19.22 28.24 -5.95
C THR A 435 19.59 27.59 -7.27
N LEU A 436 20.13 26.37 -7.23
CA LEU A 436 20.31 25.54 -8.42
C LEU A 436 18.95 25.28 -9.10
N VAL A 437 17.94 24.77 -8.39
CA VAL A 437 16.61 24.49 -8.95
C VAL A 437 15.98 25.73 -9.58
N ARG A 438 15.98 26.89 -8.90
CA ARG A 438 15.47 28.14 -9.47
C ARG A 438 16.20 28.52 -10.76
N THR A 439 17.50 28.28 -10.82
CA THR A 439 18.32 28.53 -12.02
C THR A 439 17.96 27.59 -13.18
N LEU A 440 17.62 26.33 -12.88
CA LEU A 440 17.12 25.36 -13.87
C LEU A 440 15.75 25.77 -14.40
N ARG A 441 14.81 26.15 -13.52
CA ARG A 441 13.45 26.56 -13.92
C ARG A 441 13.41 27.84 -14.74
N ALA A 442 14.42 28.70 -14.63
CA ALA A 442 14.53 29.90 -15.46
C ALA A 442 14.97 29.62 -16.92
N GLN A 443 15.34 28.38 -17.27
CA GLN A 443 15.86 28.03 -18.58
C GLN A 443 14.91 27.06 -19.32
N PRO A 444 14.48 27.36 -20.56
CA PRO A 444 13.54 26.51 -21.29
C PRO A 444 14.02 25.06 -21.51
N LYS A 445 15.33 24.83 -21.52
CA LYS A 445 15.90 23.48 -21.71
C LYS A 445 15.82 22.60 -20.47
N THR A 446 15.82 23.19 -19.28
CA THR A 446 15.88 22.47 -17.99
C THR A 446 14.67 22.75 -17.10
N GLU A 447 13.70 23.54 -17.57
CA GLU A 447 12.49 23.87 -16.80
C GLU A 447 11.66 22.64 -16.42
N HIS A 448 11.71 21.58 -17.22
CA HIS A 448 11.01 20.33 -16.97
C HIS A 448 11.88 19.22 -16.35
N LEU A 449 13.17 19.47 -16.12
CA LEU A 449 14.10 18.47 -15.60
C LEU A 449 13.67 18.01 -14.19
N PRO A 450 13.35 16.72 -13.96
CA PRO A 450 12.99 16.23 -12.64
C PRO A 450 14.14 16.38 -11.63
N VAL A 451 13.83 16.84 -10.43
CA VAL A 451 14.80 17.02 -9.34
C VAL A 451 14.27 16.38 -8.07
N LEU A 452 14.99 15.37 -7.56
CA LEU A 452 14.81 14.80 -6.23
C LEU A 452 15.75 15.51 -5.25
N MET A 453 15.18 16.21 -4.29
CA MET A 453 15.96 16.97 -3.31
C MET A 453 16.24 16.14 -2.06
N LEU A 454 17.48 16.09 -1.60
CA LEU A 454 17.86 15.50 -0.32
C LEU A 454 17.90 16.60 0.73
N THR A 455 17.15 16.45 1.83
CA THR A 455 16.95 17.53 2.81
C THR A 455 17.08 17.03 4.25
N GLY A 456 17.51 17.86 5.19
CA GLY A 456 17.49 17.52 6.62
C GLY A 456 16.12 17.74 7.26
N MET A 457 15.84 17.09 8.39
CA MET A 457 14.58 17.27 9.16
C MET A 457 14.34 18.72 9.62
N ALA A 458 15.40 19.50 9.86
CA ALA A 458 15.28 20.89 10.29
C ALA A 458 14.81 21.86 9.17
N ASP A 459 14.72 21.38 7.93
CA ASP A 459 14.46 22.20 6.75
C ASP A 459 13.00 22.10 6.26
N GLU A 460 12.06 21.54 7.06
CA GLU A 460 10.65 21.34 6.69
C GLU A 460 9.89 22.62 6.29
N ALA A 461 10.25 23.76 6.87
CA ALA A 461 9.66 25.05 6.45
C ALA A 461 10.07 25.42 5.00
N SER A 462 11.21 24.91 4.55
CA SER A 462 11.78 25.15 3.22
C SER A 462 11.28 24.19 2.15
N THR A 463 10.73 23.02 2.52
CA THR A 463 10.10 22.08 1.56
C THR A 463 8.93 22.72 0.85
N ARG A 464 8.12 23.52 1.56
CA ARG A 464 6.99 24.28 0.97
C ARG A 464 7.46 25.24 -0.13
N ALA A 465 8.44 26.08 0.18
CA ALA A 465 9.02 27.02 -0.77
C ALA A 465 9.71 26.32 -1.94
N GLY A 466 10.26 25.12 -1.71
CA GLY A 466 10.93 24.35 -2.75
C GLY A 466 9.99 23.64 -3.72
N PHE A 467 8.83 23.17 -3.27
CA PHE A 467 7.79 22.69 -4.19
C PHE A 467 7.25 23.83 -5.05
N ASP A 468 7.04 25.01 -4.48
CA ASP A 468 6.66 26.20 -5.26
C ASP A 468 7.77 26.61 -6.25
N ALA A 469 9.04 26.32 -5.95
CA ALA A 469 10.16 26.50 -6.85
C ALA A 469 10.33 25.38 -7.89
N GLY A 470 9.47 24.35 -7.87
CA GLY A 470 9.42 23.30 -8.89
C GLY A 470 10.30 22.07 -8.63
N VAL A 471 10.65 21.76 -7.38
CA VAL A 471 11.23 20.45 -7.01
C VAL A 471 10.21 19.33 -7.26
N THR A 472 10.66 18.17 -7.74
CA THR A 472 9.77 17.06 -8.11
C THR A 472 9.36 16.20 -6.91
N ASP A 473 10.31 15.87 -6.04
CA ASP A 473 10.08 15.05 -4.84
C ASP A 473 11.25 15.26 -3.86
N TYR A 474 11.12 14.78 -2.62
CA TYR A 474 12.13 14.92 -1.57
C TYR A 474 12.47 13.59 -0.89
N VAL A 475 13.70 13.48 -0.40
CA VAL A 475 14.12 12.45 0.54
C VAL A 475 14.74 13.10 1.76
N THR A 476 14.21 12.79 2.94
CA THR A 476 14.74 13.32 4.20
C THR A 476 15.98 12.53 4.64
N LYS A 477 17.05 13.23 5.02
CA LYS A 477 18.27 12.71 5.63
C LYS A 477 18.04 12.51 7.15
N PRO A 478 18.48 11.39 7.75
CA PRO A 478 19.11 10.24 7.10
C PRO A 478 18.09 9.38 6.33
N PHE A 479 18.51 8.83 5.19
CA PHE A 479 17.69 7.96 4.34
C PHE A 479 18.28 6.55 4.23
N SER A 480 17.44 5.59 3.85
CA SER A 480 17.88 4.25 3.46
C SER A 480 18.09 4.15 1.95
N ILE A 481 19.00 3.27 1.51
CA ILE A 481 19.20 3.00 0.07
C ILE A 481 17.89 2.58 -0.63
N PRO A 482 17.08 1.64 -0.08
CA PRO A 482 15.81 1.26 -0.69
C PRO A 482 14.83 2.44 -0.85
N GLN A 483 14.77 3.34 0.14
CA GLN A 483 13.91 4.52 0.05
C GLN A 483 14.37 5.45 -1.08
N LEU A 484 15.68 5.72 -1.17
CA LEU A 484 16.23 6.56 -2.24
C LEU A 484 15.96 5.94 -3.62
N THR A 485 16.25 4.66 -3.80
CA THR A 485 16.05 3.97 -5.08
C THR A 485 14.56 3.94 -5.44
N ALA A 486 13.66 3.61 -4.51
CA ALA A 486 12.22 3.63 -4.75
C ALA A 486 11.73 5.01 -5.22
N ARG A 487 12.23 6.10 -4.63
CA ARG A 487 11.89 7.47 -5.04
C ARG A 487 12.41 7.84 -6.41
N VAL A 488 13.64 7.45 -6.72
CA VAL A 488 14.22 7.62 -8.07
C VAL A 488 13.41 6.85 -9.10
N HIS A 489 13.16 5.55 -8.87
CA HIS A 489 12.32 4.72 -9.74
C HIS A 489 10.95 5.34 -9.94
N ALA A 490 10.28 5.77 -8.86
CA ALA A 490 8.97 6.40 -8.96
C ALA A 490 9.01 7.72 -9.76
N CYS A 491 10.04 8.54 -9.60
CA CYS A 491 10.20 9.77 -10.40
C CYS A 491 10.39 9.47 -11.88
N LEU A 492 11.24 8.50 -12.21
CA LEU A 492 11.53 8.11 -13.60
C LEU A 492 10.36 7.41 -14.28
N ALA A 493 9.65 6.53 -13.57
CA ALA A 493 8.46 5.83 -14.07
C ALA A 493 7.31 6.80 -14.42
N ARG A 494 7.29 7.99 -13.82
CA ARG A 494 6.34 9.07 -14.11
C ARG A 494 6.71 9.89 -15.35
N MET A 495 7.89 9.70 -15.93
CA MET A 495 8.33 10.46 -17.10
C MET A 495 7.64 9.92 -18.38
N PRO A 496 7.08 10.79 -19.24
CA PRO A 496 6.54 10.36 -20.52
C PRO A 496 7.64 9.73 -21.38
N ALA A 497 7.29 8.70 -22.13
CA ALA A 497 8.22 8.07 -23.07
C ALA A 497 8.68 9.12 -24.11
N ARG A 498 9.99 9.38 -24.17
CA ARG A 498 10.61 10.24 -25.20
C ARG A 498 10.37 9.70 -26.60
#